data_AF-A0A8H5PXT5-F1
#
_entry.id   AF-A0A8H5PXT5-F1
#
_cell.length_a   1.000
_cell.length_b   1.000
_cell.length_c   1.000
_cell.angle_alpha   90.00
_cell.angle_beta   90.00
_cell.angle_gamma   90.00
#
_symmetry.space_group_name_H-M   'P 1'
#
loop_
_entity.id
_entity.type
_entity.pdbx_description
1 polymer ?
#
loop_
_entity_poly.entity_id
_entity_poly.type
_entity_poly.pdbx_seq_one_letter_code
_entity_poly.pdbx_strand_id
1 'polypeptide(L)'
;MVVSKTESFLADCRDAFLVRDNRRANEDRAKRRGPKGPELLSVSLKIEGAKGGRMLRVFVRSDEITKVLGTLQRNPGSSRPGLVSQQRHSCSGVIRQVLLGTLKRSRSDVGGFKASWSPTSNLASSPLAFYDDYPVRDIAFLPPKESPHETPKTQLDTMCGTDNDSAAAPAPHPASKANLPSSSPYSQVQDYLSNTQRYQIIESTLREGEQFANAFFTREHKVKIATMLSEFGCQYIELTSPVSSQASYDDCKYICSLGLKAKILTHVRCNMEDAKRAVECGVDGVDLVIGTSSFLREYSHGKALEVIEYVKSKGVEVRFSSEDSFRSDLVDILALYQAVDKAGVNRVGIADTVGGATPRMVYDLVRTLRGVVGCDIECHFHDDTGCSVANAVTALEGGATHVDTSVLGIGERNGITPLGALMARMVVSAPEYTKATFDLPRLKDIEEYVASVVEINIPFNNPVTGFCAFTHKAGIHAKAILANPSTYEIIDPSLFGLTRYVNITSRITGWNAVKGRITQLGLDGPGGFETDDQIKEVTAKIKQLADIRPLAIDDADSIIHAYHLKLTGNGQQQETAA
;
A
#
# COMPACT_ATOMS: atom_id res chain seq x y z
N MET A 1 -5.45 27.14 46.25
CA MET A 1 -4.99 26.05 47.17
C MET A 1 -4.89 24.66 46.50
N VAL A 2 -5.54 24.42 45.34
CA VAL A 2 -5.44 23.13 44.58
C VAL A 2 -4.29 23.12 43.56
N VAL A 3 -3.93 24.28 43.00
CA VAL A 3 -2.82 24.40 42.02
C VAL A 3 -1.45 24.15 42.66
N SER A 4 -1.17 24.72 43.85
CA SER A 4 0.14 24.56 44.50
C SER A 4 0.43 23.15 45.06
N LYS A 5 -0.61 22.34 45.31
CA LYS A 5 -0.45 20.94 45.76
C LYS A 5 -0.19 19.97 44.59
N THR A 6 -0.60 20.34 43.38
CA THR A 6 -0.36 19.55 42.17
C THR A 6 1.09 19.72 41.70
N GLU A 7 1.65 20.93 41.84
CA GLU A 7 3.05 21.21 41.53
C GLU A 7 4.03 20.51 42.51
N SER A 8 3.70 20.48 43.80
CA SER A 8 4.47 19.72 44.81
C SER A 8 4.44 18.21 44.54
N PHE A 9 3.30 17.65 44.13
CA PHE A 9 3.17 16.24 43.76
C PHE A 9 3.98 15.86 42.50
N LEU A 10 4.03 16.76 41.51
CA LEU A 10 4.82 16.57 40.29
C LEU A 10 6.33 16.74 40.54
N ALA A 11 6.72 17.60 41.48
CA ALA A 11 8.12 17.74 41.92
C ALA A 11 8.60 16.46 42.64
N ASP A 12 7.80 15.89 43.53
CA ASP A 12 8.13 14.65 44.25
C ASP A 12 8.22 13.42 43.31
N CYS A 13 7.46 13.41 42.21
CA CYS A 13 7.53 12.36 41.18
C CYS A 13 8.77 12.51 40.26
N ARG A 14 9.33 13.72 40.17
CA ARG A 14 10.49 14.06 39.32
C ARG A 14 11.80 13.48 39.86
N ASP A 15 11.92 13.37 41.18
CA ASP A 15 13.09 12.76 41.84
C ASP A 15 13.03 11.23 41.83
N ALA A 16 11.85 10.64 41.60
CA ALA A 16 11.66 9.19 41.51
C ALA A 16 11.80 8.64 40.07
N PHE A 17 11.65 9.48 39.05
CA PHE A 17 11.68 9.08 37.64
C PHE A 17 12.38 10.13 36.75
N LEU A 18 13.35 9.68 35.94
CA LEU A 18 14.04 10.52 34.95
C LEU A 18 13.05 11.11 33.92
N VAL A 19 12.62 12.35 34.12
CA VAL A 19 11.82 13.13 33.17
C VAL A 19 12.70 14.20 32.52
N ARG A 20 12.99 14.08 31.22
CA ARG A 20 13.64 15.15 30.44
C ARG A 20 12.65 16.29 30.19
N ASP A 21 13.03 17.51 30.57
CA ASP A 21 12.24 18.73 30.44
C ASP A 21 12.45 19.40 29.07
N ASN A 22 11.38 19.70 28.34
CA ASN A 22 11.41 20.32 27.01
C ASN A 22 10.77 21.73 27.07
N ARG A 23 11.36 22.62 27.89
CA ARG A 23 10.78 23.95 28.20
C ARG A 23 10.61 24.88 27.01
N ARG A 24 11.49 24.82 25.98
CA ARG A 24 11.40 25.72 24.82
C ARG A 24 10.18 25.50 23.91
N ALA A 25 9.58 24.31 23.93
CA ALA A 25 8.41 24.00 23.08
C ALA A 25 7.07 24.44 23.69
N ASN A 26 7.02 24.71 25.00
CA ASN A 26 5.75 24.98 25.71
C ASN A 26 5.46 26.48 25.90
N GLU A 27 6.47 27.35 25.91
CA GLU A 27 6.26 28.80 26.07
C GLU A 27 5.61 29.43 24.82
N ASP A 28 5.92 28.94 23.62
CA ASP A 28 5.30 29.41 22.38
C ASP A 28 3.85 28.89 22.19
N ARG A 29 3.52 27.75 22.80
CA ARG A 29 2.16 27.15 22.74
C ARG A 29 1.18 27.80 23.72
N ALA A 30 1.67 28.32 24.85
CA ALA A 30 0.82 28.89 25.90
C ALA A 30 0.22 30.26 25.55
N LYS A 31 0.82 31.01 24.61
CA LYS A 31 0.34 32.35 24.22
C LYS A 31 -0.89 32.36 23.30
N ARG A 32 -1.38 31.21 22.80
CA ARG A 32 -2.38 31.16 21.70
C ARG A 32 -3.75 30.56 22.01
N ARG A 33 -4.08 30.09 23.23
CA ARG A 33 -5.40 29.46 23.47
C ARG A 33 -5.98 29.74 24.87
N GLY A 34 -7.27 30.12 24.88
CA GLY A 34 -8.14 30.22 26.06
C GLY A 34 -8.48 28.86 26.72
N PRO A 35 -9.45 28.83 27.66
CA PRO A 35 -9.48 27.85 28.74
C PRO A 35 -9.73 26.40 28.27
N LYS A 36 -8.88 25.48 28.76
CA LYS A 36 -8.62 24.13 28.26
C LYS A 36 -9.60 23.06 28.74
N GLY A 37 -9.87 22.08 27.87
CA GLY A 37 -10.32 20.73 28.24
C GLY A 37 -9.18 19.85 28.82
N PRO A 38 -9.44 18.59 29.20
CA PRO A 38 -8.51 17.77 29.99
C PRO A 38 -7.22 17.44 29.24
N GLU A 39 -6.07 17.61 29.89
CA GLU A 39 -4.75 17.31 29.32
C GLU A 39 -4.42 15.80 29.45
N LEU A 40 -3.78 15.26 28.42
CA LEU A 40 -3.26 13.89 28.41
C LEU A 40 -1.82 13.87 28.96
N LEU A 41 -1.59 13.12 30.02
CA LEU A 41 -0.28 12.93 30.64
C LEU A 41 0.30 11.57 30.26
N SER A 42 1.53 11.54 29.75
CA SER A 42 2.26 10.30 29.46
C SER A 42 3.10 9.87 30.65
N VAL A 43 2.90 8.67 31.16
CA VAL A 43 3.66 8.07 32.26
C VAL A 43 4.38 6.84 31.73
N SER A 44 5.71 6.76 31.91
CA SER A 44 6.50 5.59 31.51
C SER A 44 6.84 4.77 32.74
N LEU A 45 6.43 3.50 32.75
CA LEU A 45 6.60 2.55 33.85
C LEU A 45 7.64 1.51 33.47
N LYS A 46 8.65 1.34 34.32
CA LYS A 46 9.64 0.27 34.22
C LYS A 46 9.12 -0.96 34.95
N ILE A 47 8.88 -2.05 34.22
CA ILE A 47 8.49 -3.32 34.82
C ILE A 47 9.77 -4.11 35.10
N GLU A 48 10.11 -4.28 36.38
CA GLU A 48 11.24 -5.10 36.80
C GLU A 48 10.74 -6.49 37.19
N GLY A 49 11.08 -7.48 36.36
CA GLY A 49 10.71 -8.87 36.51
C GLY A 49 10.89 -9.58 35.17
N ALA A 50 11.91 -10.44 35.09
CA ALA A 50 12.48 -11.08 33.90
C ALA A 50 13.47 -10.19 33.10
N LYS A 51 14.63 -10.79 32.79
CA LYS A 51 15.81 -10.15 32.17
C LYS A 51 15.42 -9.35 30.93
N GLY A 52 15.72 -8.05 30.93
CA GLY A 52 15.38 -7.09 29.88
C GLY A 52 14.15 -6.25 30.22
N GLY A 53 14.32 -5.25 31.09
CA GLY A 53 13.23 -4.38 31.54
C GLY A 53 12.53 -3.68 30.37
N ARG A 54 11.26 -4.03 30.13
CA ARG A 54 10.41 -3.35 29.14
C ARG A 54 9.79 -2.09 29.75
N MET A 55 9.77 -1.02 28.96
CA MET A 55 9.15 0.25 29.32
C MET A 55 7.73 0.29 28.80
N LEU A 56 6.75 0.37 29.71
CA LEU A 56 5.35 0.51 29.34
C LEU A 56 4.97 1.99 29.42
N ARG A 57 4.58 2.60 28.30
CA ARG A 57 4.09 3.98 28.28
C ARG A 57 2.57 3.98 28.34
N VAL A 58 2.01 4.62 29.36
CA VAL A 58 0.57 4.71 29.61
C VAL A 58 0.17 6.18 29.55
N PHE A 59 -0.95 6.46 28.89
CA PHE A 59 -1.51 7.80 28.76
C PHE A 59 -2.74 7.93 29.65
N VAL A 60 -2.76 8.93 30.54
CA VAL A 60 -3.84 9.14 31.50
C VAL A 60 -4.36 10.56 31.38
N ARG A 61 -5.69 10.74 31.38
CA ARG A 61 -6.31 12.06 31.34
C ARG A 61 -6.25 12.72 32.73
N SER A 62 -5.98 14.02 32.77
CA SER A 62 -5.83 14.79 34.01
C SER A 62 -7.07 14.76 34.93
N ASP A 63 -8.27 14.59 34.37
CA ASP A 63 -9.52 14.52 35.12
C ASP A 63 -9.73 13.18 35.84
N GLU A 64 -9.16 12.07 35.35
CA GLU A 64 -9.21 10.78 36.04
C GLU A 64 -8.32 10.75 37.28
N ILE A 65 -7.17 11.41 37.24
CA ILE A 65 -6.26 11.55 38.39
C ILE A 65 -6.94 12.33 39.53
N THR A 66 -7.70 13.36 39.17
CA THR A 66 -8.42 14.23 40.13
C THR A 66 -9.55 13.46 40.84
N LYS A 67 -10.25 12.56 40.15
CA LYS A 67 -11.29 11.69 40.74
C LYS A 67 -10.72 10.72 41.77
N VAL A 68 -9.56 10.13 41.51
CA VAL A 68 -8.92 9.18 42.44
C VAL A 68 -8.40 9.90 43.69
N LEU A 69 -7.81 11.09 43.54
CA LEU A 69 -7.37 11.92 44.68
C LEU A 69 -8.54 12.38 45.57
N GLY A 70 -9.69 12.72 44.97
CA GLY A 70 -10.90 13.09 45.73
C GLY A 70 -11.51 11.93 46.55
N THR A 71 -11.25 10.69 46.15
CA THR A 71 -11.77 9.48 46.84
C THR A 71 -10.97 9.17 48.12
N LEU A 72 -9.66 9.46 48.13
CA LEU A 72 -8.79 9.26 49.30
C LEU A 72 -9.03 10.27 50.42
N GLN A 73 -9.59 11.45 50.12
CA GLN A 73 -9.90 12.47 51.13
C GLN A 73 -11.19 12.19 51.92
N ARG A 74 -12.00 11.19 51.54
CA ARG A 74 -13.30 10.89 52.19
C ARG A 74 -13.24 9.87 53.33
N ASN A 75 -12.06 9.52 53.85
CA ASN A 75 -11.90 8.63 55.01
C ASN A 75 -11.32 9.40 56.22
N PRO A 76 -12.16 10.01 57.08
CA PRO A 76 -11.70 10.75 58.24
C PRO A 76 -11.61 9.81 59.45
N GLY A 77 -10.41 9.33 59.77
CA GLY A 77 -10.26 8.41 60.90
C GLY A 77 -8.84 8.04 61.28
N SER A 78 -7.97 9.01 61.60
CA SER A 78 -6.90 8.84 62.60
C SER A 78 -6.14 10.16 62.80
N SER A 79 -6.34 10.79 63.95
CA SER A 79 -5.62 11.95 64.44
C SER A 79 -4.38 11.53 65.24
N ARG A 80 -3.18 11.58 64.65
CA ARG A 80 -1.89 11.70 65.38
C ARG A 80 -0.83 12.44 64.53
N PRO A 81 -0.07 13.40 65.08
CA PRO A 81 0.97 14.12 64.36
C PRO A 81 2.29 13.32 64.39
N GLY A 82 2.75 12.89 63.22
CA GLY A 82 4.08 12.31 63.04
C GLY A 82 4.13 11.20 62.00
N LEU A 83 4.01 11.53 60.71
CA LEU A 83 4.05 10.54 59.61
C LEU A 83 4.50 11.17 58.27
N VAL A 84 5.75 11.62 58.19
CA VAL A 84 6.40 12.01 56.91
C VAL A 84 6.93 10.78 56.16
N SER A 85 7.00 9.60 56.79
CA SER A 85 7.43 8.35 56.15
C SER A 85 6.31 7.51 55.51
N GLN A 86 5.02 7.80 55.74
CA GLN A 86 3.92 7.10 55.05
C GLN A 86 3.49 7.72 53.72
N GLN A 87 3.90 8.96 53.39
CA GLN A 87 3.47 9.59 52.13
C GLN A 87 4.13 8.98 50.89
N ARG A 88 5.31 8.35 50.99
CA ARG A 88 5.92 7.60 49.87
C ARG A 88 5.14 6.33 49.49
N HIS A 89 4.36 5.75 50.40
CA HIS A 89 3.52 4.58 50.13
C HIS A 89 2.16 4.93 49.50
N SER A 90 1.75 6.20 49.56
CA SER A 90 0.48 6.70 49.01
C SER A 90 0.51 6.87 47.49
N CYS A 91 1.60 7.39 46.91
CA CYS A 91 1.73 7.56 45.45
C CYS A 91 1.73 6.21 44.69
N SER A 92 2.39 5.20 45.25
CA SER A 92 2.34 3.81 44.74
C SER A 92 0.91 3.24 44.80
N GLY A 93 0.19 3.49 45.90
CA GLY A 93 -1.19 3.03 46.08
C GLY A 93 -2.20 3.67 45.11
N VAL A 94 -2.05 4.96 44.82
CA VAL A 94 -2.90 5.71 43.88
C VAL A 94 -2.69 5.20 42.45
N ILE A 95 -1.43 5.08 42.02
CA ILE A 95 -1.08 4.56 40.69
C ILE A 95 -1.50 3.09 40.55
N ARG A 96 -1.36 2.29 41.62
CA ARG A 96 -1.82 0.89 41.66
C ARG A 96 -3.34 0.77 41.58
N GLN A 97 -4.11 1.67 42.19
CA GLN A 97 -5.57 1.70 42.06
C GLN A 97 -6.03 2.15 40.68
N VAL A 98 -5.37 3.14 40.07
CA VAL A 98 -5.63 3.56 38.69
C VAL A 98 -5.36 2.40 37.75
N LEU A 99 -4.19 1.74 37.85
CA LEU A 99 -3.84 0.56 37.06
C LEU A 99 -4.78 -0.63 37.30
N LEU A 100 -5.17 -0.91 38.54
CA LEU A 100 -6.15 -1.97 38.85
C LEU A 100 -7.55 -1.66 38.32
N GLY A 101 -7.94 -0.38 38.28
CA GLY A 101 -9.19 0.07 37.66
C GLY A 101 -9.17 -0.10 36.14
N THR A 102 -8.07 0.30 35.50
CA THR A 102 -7.85 0.15 34.05
C THR A 102 -7.73 -1.33 33.65
N LEU A 103 -7.04 -2.17 34.44
CA LEU A 103 -6.90 -3.62 34.20
C LEU A 103 -8.16 -4.42 34.57
N LYS A 104 -8.98 -3.98 35.53
CA LYS A 104 -10.31 -4.58 35.78
C LYS A 104 -11.28 -4.29 34.64
N ARG A 105 -11.21 -3.10 34.04
CA ARG A 105 -11.98 -2.76 32.82
C ARG A 105 -11.48 -3.51 31.59
N SER A 106 -10.22 -3.93 31.54
CA SER A 106 -9.70 -4.78 30.46
C SER A 106 -9.91 -6.29 30.69
N ARG A 107 -10.38 -6.72 31.88
CA ARG A 107 -10.63 -8.13 32.22
C ARG A 107 -12.03 -8.63 31.88
N SER A 108 -12.93 -7.77 31.40
CA SER A 108 -14.23 -8.21 30.88
C SER A 108 -14.16 -8.79 29.46
N ASP A 109 -13.05 -8.62 28.72
CA ASP A 109 -12.98 -9.00 27.29
C ASP A 109 -11.76 -9.85 26.89
N VAL A 110 -11.13 -10.56 27.81
CA VAL A 110 -10.08 -11.54 27.43
C VAL A 110 -10.29 -12.84 28.19
N GLY A 111 -10.69 -13.88 27.46
CA GLY A 111 -10.86 -15.23 27.96
C GLY A 111 -9.57 -15.78 28.57
N GLY A 112 -9.72 -16.34 29.77
CA GLY A 112 -8.94 -17.48 30.24
C GLY A 112 -7.49 -17.24 30.68
N PHE A 113 -7.24 -16.48 31.76
CA PHE A 113 -6.06 -16.72 32.61
C PHE A 113 -6.35 -16.37 34.07
N LYS A 114 -6.37 -17.39 34.95
CA LYS A 114 -6.37 -17.23 36.41
C LYS A 114 -4.92 -17.15 36.89
N ALA A 115 -4.55 -16.08 37.58
CA ALA A 115 -3.33 -16.02 38.39
C ALA A 115 -3.71 -15.65 39.83
N SER A 116 -3.49 -16.58 40.75
CA SER A 116 -3.58 -16.41 42.21
C SER A 116 -2.22 -15.98 42.75
N TRP A 117 -2.18 -15.06 43.72
CA TRP A 117 -0.98 -14.85 44.55
C TRP A 117 -1.31 -14.38 45.98
N SER A 118 -0.65 -15.01 46.95
CA SER A 118 -0.69 -14.76 48.40
C SER A 118 0.58 -14.02 48.88
N PRO A 119 0.54 -13.19 49.94
CA PRO A 119 1.69 -12.40 50.35
C PRO A 119 2.51 -13.09 51.44
N THR A 120 3.85 -13.05 51.36
CA THR A 120 4.72 -12.94 52.55
C THR A 120 6.14 -12.47 52.20
N SER A 121 6.69 -11.76 53.18
CA SER A 121 7.92 -10.97 53.34
C SER A 121 9.26 -11.74 53.35
N ASN A 122 10.38 -11.10 52.93
CA ASN A 122 11.43 -10.50 53.80
C ASN A 122 12.74 -10.20 53.05
N LEU A 123 13.47 -9.18 53.55
CA LEU A 123 14.79 -8.69 53.12
C LEU A 123 15.96 -9.65 53.48
N ALA A 124 17.06 -9.64 52.71
CA ALA A 124 18.45 -9.48 53.21
C ALA A 124 19.56 -9.55 52.10
N SER A 125 20.46 -8.54 52.11
CA SER A 125 21.93 -8.48 51.86
C SER A 125 22.68 -9.20 50.69
N SER A 126 23.44 -8.39 49.93
CA SER A 126 24.71 -8.50 49.12
C SER A 126 25.65 -9.74 49.19
N PRO A 127 26.76 -9.85 48.40
CA PRO A 127 27.10 -9.43 47.00
C PRO A 127 27.88 -10.51 46.15
N LEU A 128 28.25 -10.13 44.90
CA LEU A 128 29.34 -10.67 44.01
C LEU A 128 29.17 -12.02 43.27
N ALA A 129 29.25 -12.00 41.92
CA ALA A 129 30.28 -12.69 41.12
C ALA A 129 30.05 -12.48 39.61
N PHE A 130 31.11 -12.07 38.91
CA PHE A 130 31.28 -12.11 37.44
C PHE A 130 31.40 -13.56 36.96
N TYR A 131 30.86 -13.88 35.78
CA TYR A 131 31.45 -14.83 34.83
C TYR A 131 30.94 -14.53 33.41
N ASP A 132 31.89 -14.23 32.53
CA ASP A 132 31.75 -14.18 31.07
C ASP A 132 31.85 -15.60 30.46
N ASP A 133 31.51 -15.66 29.17
CA ASP A 133 31.71 -16.71 28.16
C ASP A 133 30.71 -17.86 28.07
N TYR A 134 29.93 -17.88 26.96
CA TYR A 134 29.81 -19.04 26.06
C TYR A 134 29.42 -18.58 24.63
N PRO A 135 29.98 -19.20 23.57
CA PRO A 135 29.88 -18.75 22.18
C PRO A 135 28.66 -19.30 21.43
N VAL A 136 28.27 -18.57 20.38
CA VAL A 136 27.23 -18.90 19.40
C VAL A 136 27.63 -20.14 18.61
N ARG A 137 26.74 -21.14 18.53
CA ARG A 137 26.85 -22.28 17.59
C ARG A 137 25.78 -22.16 16.51
N ASP A 138 26.23 -22.26 15.26
CA ASP A 138 25.45 -22.38 14.05
C ASP A 138 24.50 -23.59 14.08
N ILE A 139 23.25 -23.39 13.67
CA ILE A 139 22.26 -24.46 13.48
C ILE A 139 22.15 -24.72 11.98
N ALA A 140 22.69 -25.86 11.55
CA ALA A 140 22.48 -26.41 10.21
C ALA A 140 21.10 -27.09 10.11
N PHE A 141 20.38 -26.83 9.02
CA PHE A 141 19.12 -27.49 8.69
C PHE A 141 19.37 -28.91 8.15
N LEU A 142 18.75 -29.92 8.78
CA LEU A 142 18.67 -31.29 8.28
C LEU A 142 17.31 -31.53 7.58
N PRO A 143 17.26 -32.26 6.45
CA PRO A 143 16.02 -32.59 5.75
C PRO A 143 15.23 -33.73 6.45
N PRO A 144 13.91 -33.83 6.22
CA PRO A 144 13.03 -34.75 6.95
C PRO A 144 13.20 -36.21 6.52
N LYS A 145 13.10 -37.12 7.50
CA LYS A 145 13.11 -38.58 7.37
C LYS A 145 11.75 -39.10 6.88
N GLU A 146 11.79 -39.99 5.89
CA GLU A 146 10.66 -40.85 5.50
C GLU A 146 10.39 -41.93 6.57
N SER A 147 9.11 -42.29 6.74
CA SER A 147 8.66 -43.43 7.53
C SER A 147 7.74 -44.32 6.69
N PRO A 148 7.88 -45.66 6.73
CA PRO A 148 7.13 -46.58 5.88
C PRO A 148 5.81 -47.01 6.53
N HIS A 149 4.73 -47.04 5.74
CA HIS A 149 3.50 -47.75 6.11
C HIS A 149 3.16 -48.77 5.01
N GLU A 150 3.42 -50.04 5.32
CA GLU A 150 2.85 -51.20 4.64
C GLU A 150 1.44 -51.48 5.19
N THR A 151 0.49 -51.79 4.29
CA THR A 151 -0.68 -52.65 4.58
C THR A 151 -1.06 -53.45 3.32
N PRO A 152 -1.72 -54.62 3.46
CA PRO A 152 -1.39 -55.81 2.69
C PRO A 152 -2.25 -56.08 1.44
N LYS A 153 -1.66 -56.85 0.52
CA LYS A 153 -2.29 -57.44 -0.67
C LYS A 153 -3.37 -58.45 -0.29
N THR A 154 -4.50 -58.38 -0.99
CA THR A 154 -5.40 -59.52 -1.22
C THR A 154 -5.70 -59.64 -2.72
N GLN A 155 -5.64 -60.88 -3.20
CA GLN A 155 -5.80 -61.31 -4.60
C GLN A 155 -7.26 -61.34 -5.05
N LEU A 156 -7.43 -61.28 -6.38
CA LEU A 156 -8.42 -61.92 -7.27
C LEU A 156 -8.98 -60.87 -8.26
N ASP A 157 -9.28 -61.16 -9.52
CA ASP A 157 -8.87 -62.17 -10.48
C ASP A 157 -9.34 -61.64 -11.86
N THR A 158 -8.55 -61.95 -12.90
CA THR A 158 -8.89 -62.18 -14.32
C THR A 158 -10.03 -61.44 -15.05
N MET A 159 -9.67 -60.79 -16.19
CA MET A 159 -10.17 -60.95 -17.59
C MET A 159 -9.74 -59.69 -18.39
N CYS A 160 -8.80 -59.65 -19.36
CA CYS A 160 -8.55 -60.39 -20.62
C CYS A 160 -9.78 -60.37 -21.57
N GLY A 161 -9.76 -59.90 -22.83
CA GLY A 161 -8.75 -59.43 -23.79
C GLY A 161 -9.39 -58.43 -24.79
N THR A 162 -8.64 -57.55 -25.46
CA THR A 162 -7.95 -57.66 -26.78
C THR A 162 -8.86 -57.64 -28.02
N ASP A 163 -8.31 -56.97 -29.05
CA ASP A 163 -8.60 -57.00 -30.50
C ASP A 163 -9.46 -55.83 -31.03
N ASN A 164 -8.84 -54.81 -31.65
CA ASN A 164 -8.31 -54.68 -33.03
C ASN A 164 -9.41 -54.27 -34.04
N ASP A 165 -9.29 -53.07 -34.62
CA ASP A 165 -9.10 -52.91 -36.08
C ASP A 165 -9.10 -51.46 -36.60
N SER A 166 -8.15 -51.21 -37.49
CA SER A 166 -8.19 -50.34 -38.68
C SER A 166 -8.24 -48.79 -38.58
N ALA A 167 -7.07 -48.20 -38.87
CA ALA A 167 -6.77 -47.08 -39.77
C ALA A 167 -7.86 -46.04 -40.13
N ALA A 168 -7.63 -44.77 -39.74
CA ALA A 168 -7.91 -43.57 -40.55
C ALA A 168 -7.15 -42.35 -40.02
N ALA A 169 -6.70 -41.48 -40.94
CA ALA A 169 -5.91 -40.26 -40.73
C ALA A 169 -6.56 -39.24 -39.76
N PRO A 170 -5.78 -38.37 -39.09
CA PRO A 170 -6.35 -37.31 -38.26
C PRO A 170 -6.83 -36.16 -39.15
N ALA A 171 -8.15 -36.08 -39.33
CA ALA A 171 -8.82 -34.88 -39.85
C ALA A 171 -8.89 -33.79 -38.75
N PRO A 172 -9.00 -32.50 -39.11
CA PRO A 172 -8.64 -31.38 -38.26
C PRO A 172 -9.66 -31.16 -37.14
N HIS A 173 -9.18 -30.87 -35.93
CA HIS A 173 -10.08 -30.50 -34.84
C HIS A 173 -10.74 -29.15 -35.13
N PRO A 174 -12.08 -29.08 -35.10
CA PRO A 174 -12.81 -27.84 -35.31
C PRO A 174 -12.70 -26.95 -34.08
N ALA A 175 -12.48 -25.67 -34.30
CA ALA A 175 -12.70 -24.65 -33.28
C ALA A 175 -14.18 -24.68 -32.88
N SER A 176 -14.49 -25.05 -31.63
CA SER A 176 -15.78 -24.78 -31.00
C SER A 176 -15.58 -23.94 -29.75
N LYS A 177 -16.19 -22.74 -29.76
CA LYS A 177 -16.44 -21.93 -28.56
C LYS A 177 -17.28 -22.73 -27.54
N ALA A 178 -17.13 -22.33 -26.27
CA ALA A 178 -17.98 -22.62 -25.11
C ALA A 178 -17.80 -23.99 -24.43
N ASN A 179 -16.90 -24.03 -23.44
CA ASN A 179 -17.14 -24.55 -22.09
C ASN A 179 -15.83 -24.41 -21.28
N LEU A 180 -15.68 -23.29 -20.57
CA LEU A 180 -14.74 -23.22 -19.46
C LEU A 180 -15.26 -24.13 -18.33
N PRO A 181 -14.44 -24.96 -17.68
CA PRO A 181 -14.89 -25.69 -16.50
C PRO A 181 -15.33 -24.72 -15.40
N SER A 182 -16.53 -24.91 -14.87
CA SER A 182 -17.02 -24.21 -13.67
C SER A 182 -16.21 -24.65 -12.46
N SER A 183 -15.26 -23.80 -12.06
CA SER A 183 -14.45 -23.85 -10.83
C SER A 183 -13.71 -25.16 -10.51
N SER A 184 -12.41 -25.02 -10.22
CA SER A 184 -11.60 -26.10 -9.65
C SER A 184 -12.27 -26.66 -8.38
N PRO A 185 -12.24 -27.98 -8.13
CA PRO A 185 -12.73 -28.54 -6.86
C PRO A 185 -11.97 -28.01 -5.62
N TYR A 186 -10.86 -27.29 -5.85
CA TYR A 186 -10.06 -26.61 -4.82
C TYR A 186 -10.33 -25.11 -4.72
N SER A 187 -11.26 -24.53 -5.50
CA SER A 187 -11.61 -23.11 -5.39
C SER A 187 -12.32 -22.84 -4.06
N GLN A 188 -11.87 -21.84 -3.33
CA GLN A 188 -12.44 -21.48 -2.04
C GLN A 188 -13.71 -20.63 -2.27
N VAL A 189 -14.68 -20.70 -1.36
CA VAL A 189 -15.92 -19.87 -1.44
C VAL A 189 -15.58 -18.37 -1.46
N GLN A 190 -14.46 -18.00 -0.84
CA GLN A 190 -13.95 -16.62 -0.83
C GLN A 190 -13.61 -16.10 -2.24
N ASP A 191 -13.19 -16.98 -3.15
CA ASP A 191 -12.76 -16.62 -4.51
C ASP A 191 -13.91 -16.05 -5.35
N TYR A 192 -15.17 -16.42 -5.06
CA TYR A 192 -16.33 -15.92 -5.79
C TYR A 192 -16.61 -14.43 -5.53
N LEU A 193 -16.22 -13.95 -4.35
CA LEU A 193 -16.46 -12.57 -3.93
C LEU A 193 -15.30 -11.64 -4.32
N SER A 194 -14.14 -12.20 -4.68
CA SER A 194 -13.04 -11.45 -5.26
C SER A 194 -13.47 -10.79 -6.58
N ASN A 195 -13.14 -9.50 -6.72
CA ASN A 195 -13.38 -8.72 -7.93
C ASN A 195 -12.08 -8.41 -8.69
N THR A 196 -10.98 -9.11 -8.38
CA THR A 196 -9.69 -8.94 -9.08
C THR A 196 -9.77 -9.13 -10.60
N GLN A 197 -10.78 -9.85 -11.11
CA GLN A 197 -11.03 -10.06 -12.55
C GLN A 197 -12.14 -9.16 -13.14
N ARG A 198 -12.66 -8.20 -12.37
CA ARG A 198 -13.81 -7.36 -12.74
C ARG A 198 -13.88 -6.06 -11.91
N TYR A 199 -12.77 -5.34 -11.83
CA TYR A 199 -12.64 -4.12 -11.03
C TYR A 199 -12.72 -2.85 -11.89
N GLN A 200 -13.08 -1.73 -11.27
CA GLN A 200 -13.11 -0.43 -11.93
C GLN A 200 -12.12 0.53 -11.26
N ILE A 201 -11.58 1.47 -12.03
CA ILE A 201 -10.68 2.52 -11.55
C ILE A 201 -11.45 3.83 -11.46
N ILE A 202 -11.29 4.49 -10.31
CA ILE A 202 -11.59 5.90 -10.12
C ILE A 202 -10.26 6.65 -10.17
N GLU A 203 -10.01 7.31 -11.29
CA GLU A 203 -8.76 8.03 -11.49
C GLU A 203 -8.87 9.43 -10.85
N SER A 204 -8.09 9.66 -9.80
CA SER A 204 -8.18 10.82 -8.92
C SER A 204 -6.99 11.77 -9.08
N THR A 205 -6.23 11.72 -10.18
CA THR A 205 -5.16 12.71 -10.44
C THR A 205 -5.71 14.15 -10.47
N LEU A 206 -6.96 14.34 -10.91
CA LEU A 206 -7.62 15.65 -10.99
C LEU A 206 -8.40 16.03 -9.72
N ARG A 207 -8.22 15.27 -8.63
CA ARG A 207 -8.77 15.59 -7.30
C ARG A 207 -7.74 15.38 -6.21
N GLU A 208 -7.26 14.16 -6.03
CA GLU A 208 -6.21 13.82 -5.08
C GLU A 208 -4.87 14.39 -5.55
N GLY A 209 -4.55 14.26 -6.84
CA GLY A 209 -3.32 14.81 -7.41
C GLY A 209 -3.21 16.33 -7.33
N GLU A 210 -4.32 17.07 -7.24
CA GLU A 210 -4.30 18.52 -6.97
C GLU A 210 -3.80 18.87 -5.55
N GLN A 211 -3.73 17.91 -4.63
CA GLN A 211 -3.15 18.09 -3.30
C GLN A 211 -1.64 17.85 -3.28
N PHE A 212 -1.05 17.37 -4.38
CA PHE A 212 0.38 17.21 -4.50
C PHE A 212 1.07 18.58 -4.43
N ALA A 213 2.20 18.64 -3.73
CA ALA A 213 2.86 19.90 -3.36
C ALA A 213 3.21 20.82 -4.54
N ASN A 214 3.41 20.27 -5.73
CA ASN A 214 3.76 21.02 -6.94
C ASN A 214 2.68 20.95 -8.04
N ALA A 215 1.45 20.54 -7.71
CA ALA A 215 0.37 20.48 -8.68
C ALA A 215 -0.36 21.82 -8.81
N PHE A 216 -0.24 22.46 -9.98
CA PHE A 216 -0.96 23.68 -10.34
C PHE A 216 -1.58 23.53 -11.73
N PHE A 217 -2.56 22.62 -11.85
CA PHE A 217 -3.17 22.32 -13.15
C PHE A 217 -3.99 23.50 -13.68
N THR A 218 -3.65 23.95 -14.89
CA THR A 218 -4.54 24.82 -15.67
C THR A 218 -5.71 24.01 -16.22
N ARG A 219 -6.77 24.68 -16.68
CA ARG A 219 -7.89 23.99 -17.37
C ARG A 219 -7.41 23.12 -18.53
N GLU A 220 -6.45 23.61 -19.31
CA GLU A 220 -5.87 22.88 -20.44
C GLU A 220 -5.18 21.60 -19.98
N HIS A 221 -4.41 21.66 -18.89
CA HIS A 221 -3.82 20.46 -18.26
C HIS A 221 -4.90 19.48 -17.82
N LYS A 222 -5.94 19.94 -17.11
CA LYS A 222 -7.02 19.08 -16.61
C LYS A 222 -7.77 18.39 -17.76
N VAL A 223 -8.10 19.14 -18.82
CA VAL A 223 -8.76 18.61 -20.02
C VAL A 223 -7.89 17.55 -20.70
N LYS A 224 -6.59 17.81 -20.84
CA LYS A 224 -5.65 16.87 -21.47
C LYS A 224 -5.52 15.59 -20.65
N ILE A 225 -5.32 15.70 -19.33
CA ILE A 225 -5.25 14.55 -18.41
C ILE A 225 -6.56 13.75 -18.48
N ALA A 226 -7.72 14.40 -18.34
CA ALA A 226 -9.01 13.72 -18.37
C ALA A 226 -9.24 12.96 -19.69
N THR A 227 -8.87 13.57 -20.82
CA THR A 227 -8.96 12.92 -22.13
C THR A 227 -8.03 11.70 -22.22
N MET A 228 -6.77 11.84 -21.82
CA MET A 228 -5.80 10.74 -21.85
C MET A 228 -6.22 9.57 -20.96
N LEU A 229 -6.77 9.84 -19.76
CA LEU A 229 -7.27 8.82 -18.85
C LEU A 229 -8.55 8.14 -19.37
N SER A 230 -9.44 8.90 -20.01
CA SER A 230 -10.63 8.32 -20.65
C SER A 230 -10.26 7.46 -21.86
N GLU A 231 -9.21 7.81 -22.61
CA GLU A 231 -8.69 7.01 -23.72
C GLU A 231 -7.94 5.78 -23.24
N PHE A 232 -7.23 5.89 -22.10
CA PHE A 232 -6.58 4.77 -21.44
C PHE A 232 -7.55 3.68 -21.02
N GLY A 233 -8.80 4.04 -20.73
CA GLY A 233 -9.85 3.11 -20.33
C GLY A 233 -10.22 3.17 -18.85
N CYS A 234 -9.84 4.21 -18.12
CA CYS A 234 -10.38 4.45 -16.77
C CYS A 234 -11.90 4.59 -16.83
N GLN A 235 -12.63 3.89 -15.96
CA GLN A 235 -14.08 3.92 -15.95
C GLN A 235 -14.61 5.23 -15.38
N TYR A 236 -13.90 5.78 -14.40
CA TYR A 236 -14.25 7.02 -13.74
C TYR A 236 -13.04 7.95 -13.64
N ILE A 237 -13.30 9.24 -13.70
CA ILE A 237 -12.33 10.31 -13.41
C ILE A 237 -12.96 11.22 -12.37
N GLU A 238 -12.27 11.42 -11.25
CA GLU A 238 -12.74 12.25 -10.16
C GLU A 238 -12.09 13.64 -10.19
N LEU A 239 -12.93 14.67 -10.07
CA LEU A 239 -12.52 16.07 -10.08
C LEU A 239 -12.65 16.69 -8.68
N THR A 240 -11.75 17.64 -8.39
CA THR A 240 -11.84 18.52 -7.24
C THR A 240 -13.24 19.11 -7.08
N SER A 241 -13.70 19.22 -5.83
CA SER A 241 -15.04 19.73 -5.52
C SER A 241 -15.31 21.08 -6.23
N PRO A 242 -16.45 21.22 -6.94
CA PRO A 242 -16.80 22.48 -7.59
C PRO A 242 -17.15 23.59 -6.59
N VAL A 243 -17.23 23.26 -5.30
CA VAL A 243 -17.42 24.22 -4.20
C VAL A 243 -16.10 24.88 -3.79
N SER A 244 -14.95 24.26 -4.09
CA SER A 244 -13.63 24.74 -3.65
C SER A 244 -13.29 26.12 -4.18
N SER A 245 -13.64 26.41 -5.43
CA SER A 245 -13.45 27.73 -6.06
C SER A 245 -14.32 27.89 -7.29
N GLN A 246 -14.47 29.12 -7.77
CA GLN A 246 -15.17 29.36 -9.05
C GLN A 246 -14.45 28.70 -10.22
N ALA A 247 -13.11 28.71 -10.22
CA ALA A 247 -12.32 28.00 -11.24
C ALA A 247 -12.60 26.48 -11.21
N SER A 248 -12.68 25.87 -10.02
CA SER A 248 -13.01 24.43 -9.89
C SER A 248 -14.40 24.11 -10.42
N TYR A 249 -15.39 24.99 -10.19
CA TYR A 249 -16.73 24.86 -10.76
C TYR A 249 -16.71 24.94 -12.29
N ASP A 250 -16.03 25.95 -12.85
CA ASP A 250 -15.96 26.17 -14.29
C ASP A 250 -15.22 25.01 -14.98
N ASP A 251 -14.12 24.52 -14.38
CA ASP A 251 -13.35 23.38 -14.88
C ASP A 251 -14.17 22.08 -14.84
N CYS A 252 -14.84 21.81 -13.72
CA CYS A 252 -15.70 20.63 -13.57
C CYS A 252 -16.81 20.63 -14.61
N LYS A 253 -17.52 21.75 -14.76
CA LYS A 253 -18.58 21.90 -15.77
C LYS A 253 -18.06 21.74 -17.19
N TYR A 254 -16.88 22.29 -17.49
CA TYR A 254 -16.28 22.16 -18.81
C TYR A 254 -15.90 20.71 -19.13
N ILE A 255 -15.26 20.00 -18.19
CA ILE A 255 -14.86 18.60 -18.38
C ILE A 255 -16.08 17.69 -18.57
N CYS A 256 -17.17 17.91 -17.81
CA CYS A 256 -18.42 17.18 -18.00
C CYS A 256 -19.02 17.36 -19.41
N SER A 257 -18.75 18.48 -20.08
CA SER A 257 -19.26 18.78 -21.43
C SER A 257 -18.45 18.14 -22.57
N LEU A 258 -17.31 17.51 -22.29
CA LEU A 258 -16.41 16.96 -23.31
C LEU A 258 -16.91 15.67 -23.96
N GLY A 259 -17.92 15.00 -23.39
CA GLY A 259 -18.42 13.73 -23.91
C GLY A 259 -17.38 12.60 -23.81
N LEU A 260 -16.62 12.57 -22.71
CA LEU A 260 -15.64 11.51 -22.42
C LEU A 260 -16.35 10.15 -22.25
N LYS A 261 -15.60 9.07 -22.48
CA LYS A 261 -16.11 7.70 -22.26
C LYS A 261 -16.17 7.37 -20.77
N ALA A 262 -15.21 7.89 -20.00
CA ALA A 262 -15.19 7.78 -18.55
C ALA A 262 -16.31 8.63 -17.95
N LYS A 263 -16.93 8.10 -16.89
CA LYS A 263 -17.87 8.87 -16.08
C LYS A 263 -17.11 9.90 -15.23
N ILE A 264 -17.66 11.10 -15.12
CA ILE A 264 -17.06 12.19 -14.37
C ILE A 264 -17.69 12.26 -12.99
N LEU A 265 -16.83 12.14 -11.97
CA LEU A 265 -17.21 12.20 -10.58
C LEU A 265 -16.69 13.48 -9.93
N THR A 266 -17.34 13.89 -8.85
CA THR A 266 -16.75 14.84 -7.90
C THR A 266 -17.14 14.47 -6.48
N HIS A 267 -16.53 15.12 -5.50
CA HIS A 267 -16.86 14.97 -4.09
C HIS A 267 -17.33 16.29 -3.49
N VAL A 268 -18.21 16.20 -2.50
CA VAL A 268 -18.71 17.32 -1.73
C VAL A 268 -18.91 16.92 -0.28
N ARG A 269 -19.00 17.91 0.60
CA ARG A 269 -19.49 17.68 1.96
C ARG A 269 -20.98 17.30 1.88
N CYS A 270 -21.45 16.50 2.83
CA CYS A 270 -22.84 16.05 2.88
C CYS A 270 -23.83 17.17 3.28
N ASN A 271 -24.04 18.17 2.42
CA ASN A 271 -25.06 19.21 2.56
C ASN A 271 -25.69 19.57 1.20
N MET A 272 -26.90 20.15 1.26
CA MET A 272 -27.74 20.37 0.09
C MET A 272 -27.15 21.37 -0.91
N GLU A 273 -26.52 22.45 -0.44
CA GLU A 273 -26.00 23.50 -1.32
C GLU A 273 -24.79 23.03 -2.11
N ASP A 274 -23.88 22.29 -1.45
CA ASP A 274 -22.75 21.68 -2.13
C ASP A 274 -23.21 20.63 -3.16
N ALA A 275 -24.19 19.79 -2.81
CA ALA A 275 -24.75 18.78 -3.71
C ALA A 275 -25.45 19.39 -4.93
N LYS A 276 -26.24 20.47 -4.75
CA LYS A 276 -26.83 21.22 -5.88
C LYS A 276 -25.76 21.73 -6.82
N ARG A 277 -24.72 22.36 -6.29
CA ARG A 277 -23.61 22.90 -7.08
C ARG A 277 -22.88 21.82 -7.86
N ALA A 278 -22.68 20.64 -7.29
CA ALA A 278 -22.10 19.51 -8.00
C ALA A 278 -22.99 19.00 -9.15
N VAL A 279 -24.28 18.82 -8.90
CA VAL A 279 -25.24 18.39 -9.93
C VAL A 279 -25.33 19.41 -11.08
N GLU A 280 -25.27 20.71 -10.78
CA GLU A 280 -25.29 21.78 -11.78
C GLU A 280 -24.09 21.76 -12.76
N CYS A 281 -22.97 21.15 -12.37
CA CYS A 281 -21.83 20.93 -13.26
C CYS A 281 -22.10 19.87 -14.33
N GLY A 282 -23.07 18.98 -14.13
CA GLY A 282 -23.36 17.87 -15.04
C GLY A 282 -22.51 16.62 -14.80
N VAL A 283 -22.06 16.41 -13.56
CA VAL A 283 -21.32 15.19 -13.18
C VAL A 283 -22.21 13.94 -13.26
N ASP A 284 -21.60 12.80 -13.57
CA ASP A 284 -22.27 11.50 -13.59
C ASP A 284 -22.47 10.93 -12.17
N GLY A 285 -21.64 11.37 -11.22
CA GLY A 285 -21.75 10.95 -9.82
C GLY A 285 -21.18 11.94 -8.82
N VAL A 286 -21.73 11.91 -7.61
CA VAL A 286 -21.33 12.73 -6.47
C VAL A 286 -20.99 11.83 -5.29
N ASP A 287 -19.78 12.00 -4.73
CA ASP A 287 -19.45 11.44 -3.42
C ASP A 287 -19.78 12.43 -2.30
N LEU A 288 -20.58 11.94 -1.34
CA LEU A 288 -20.91 12.66 -0.12
C LEU A 288 -19.95 12.21 0.98
N VAL A 289 -18.99 13.08 1.29
CA VAL A 289 -17.96 12.79 2.29
C VAL A 289 -18.40 13.30 3.66
N ILE A 290 -18.21 12.48 4.70
CA ILE A 290 -18.41 12.87 6.09
C ILE A 290 -17.33 12.32 7.02
N GLY A 291 -17.01 13.08 8.07
CA GLY A 291 -16.30 12.53 9.22
C GLY A 291 -17.20 11.58 10.02
N THR A 292 -16.70 10.42 10.42
CA THR A 292 -17.48 9.40 11.14
C THR A 292 -18.23 9.94 12.36
N SER A 293 -17.59 10.82 13.14
CA SER A 293 -18.22 11.41 14.35
C SER A 293 -19.32 12.44 14.09
N SER A 294 -19.34 13.08 12.90
CA SER A 294 -20.38 14.04 12.53
C SER A 294 -21.63 13.37 11.97
N PHE A 295 -21.50 12.22 11.28
CA PHE A 295 -22.65 11.54 10.69
C PHE A 295 -23.65 11.03 11.73
N LEU A 296 -23.20 10.40 12.81
CA LEU A 296 -24.14 9.89 13.81
C LEU A 296 -25.02 11.00 14.39
N ARG A 297 -24.52 12.24 14.42
CA ARG A 297 -25.31 13.42 14.78
C ARG A 297 -26.21 13.85 13.64
N GLU A 298 -25.70 13.98 12.42
CA GLU A 298 -26.47 14.47 11.26
C GLU A 298 -27.54 13.50 10.74
N TYR A 299 -27.28 12.19 10.78
CA TYR A 299 -28.24 11.14 10.45
C TYR A 299 -29.38 11.08 11.47
N SER A 300 -29.06 11.27 12.75
CA SER A 300 -30.08 11.47 13.80
C SER A 300 -30.95 12.70 13.53
N HIS A 301 -30.50 13.62 12.68
CA HIS A 301 -31.23 14.81 12.24
C HIS A 301 -31.78 14.72 10.80
N GLY A 302 -31.70 13.56 10.13
CA GLY A 302 -32.30 13.31 8.80
C GLY A 302 -31.60 13.97 7.59
N LYS A 303 -30.65 14.87 7.80
CA LYS A 303 -30.08 15.73 6.74
C LYS A 303 -29.33 14.96 5.64
N ALA A 304 -28.62 13.89 6.01
CA ALA A 304 -27.87 13.10 5.02
C ALA A 304 -28.79 12.39 4.02
N LEU A 305 -29.96 11.91 4.49
CA LEU A 305 -30.95 11.23 3.65
C LEU A 305 -31.54 12.20 2.62
N GLU A 306 -31.86 13.43 3.02
CA GLU A 306 -32.38 14.46 2.12
C GLU A 306 -31.41 14.77 0.96
N VAL A 307 -30.10 14.83 1.25
CA VAL A 307 -29.06 15.07 0.24
C VAL A 307 -28.95 13.87 -0.72
N ILE A 308 -28.95 12.65 -0.19
CA ILE A 308 -28.93 11.41 -0.99
C ILE A 308 -30.15 11.35 -1.92
N GLU A 309 -31.34 11.60 -1.39
CA GLU A 309 -32.60 11.61 -2.17
C GLU A 309 -32.59 12.70 -3.24
N TYR A 310 -32.08 13.89 -2.93
CA TYR A 310 -31.94 14.96 -3.91
C TYR A 310 -31.05 14.54 -5.08
N VAL A 311 -29.83 14.06 -4.84
CA VAL A 311 -28.90 13.68 -5.93
C VAL A 311 -29.50 12.53 -6.76
N LYS A 312 -30.11 11.53 -6.11
CA LYS A 312 -30.84 10.45 -6.80
C LYS A 312 -31.97 10.96 -7.68
N SER A 313 -32.76 11.94 -7.20
CA SER A 313 -33.86 12.53 -7.97
C SER A 313 -33.41 13.24 -9.26
N LYS A 314 -32.11 13.54 -9.36
CA LYS A 314 -31.47 14.15 -10.53
C LYS A 314 -30.89 13.12 -11.50
N GLY A 315 -31.00 11.83 -11.19
CA GLY A 315 -30.47 10.75 -12.02
C GLY A 315 -28.94 10.63 -11.97
N VAL A 316 -28.31 11.18 -10.94
CA VAL A 316 -26.85 11.18 -10.73
C VAL A 316 -26.46 10.06 -9.75
N GLU A 317 -25.36 9.36 -9.99
CA GLU A 317 -24.85 8.35 -9.07
C GLU A 317 -24.53 8.96 -7.70
N VAL A 318 -24.96 8.31 -6.62
CA VAL A 318 -24.64 8.73 -5.27
C VAL A 318 -23.65 7.77 -4.66
N ARG A 319 -22.55 8.31 -4.18
CA ARG A 319 -21.60 7.61 -3.34
C ARG A 319 -21.56 8.22 -1.96
N PHE A 320 -21.13 7.42 -0.99
CA PHE A 320 -20.98 7.87 0.37
C PHE A 320 -19.70 7.34 1.00
N SER A 321 -18.79 8.26 1.31
CA SER A 321 -17.49 7.93 1.88
C SER A 321 -17.34 8.42 3.32
N SER A 322 -16.66 7.60 4.13
CA SER A 322 -16.16 8.05 5.42
C SER A 322 -14.68 8.40 5.30
N GLU A 323 -14.28 9.51 5.92
CA GLU A 323 -12.87 9.83 6.08
C GLU A 323 -12.25 8.99 7.21
N ASP A 324 -11.00 8.58 7.04
CA ASP A 324 -10.20 7.92 8.09
C ASP A 324 -10.85 6.64 8.66
N SER A 325 -11.32 5.77 7.77
CA SER A 325 -12.12 4.58 8.09
C SER A 325 -11.39 3.62 9.05
N PHE A 326 -10.07 3.47 8.90
CA PHE A 326 -9.26 2.50 9.67
C PHE A 326 -8.93 2.94 11.10
N ARG A 327 -9.23 4.19 11.47
CA ARG A 327 -9.10 4.70 12.84
C ARG A 327 -10.44 5.07 13.47
N SER A 328 -11.53 4.84 12.75
CA SER A 328 -12.90 4.98 13.24
C SER A 328 -13.34 3.78 14.06
N ASP A 329 -14.35 3.96 14.92
CA ASP A 329 -14.96 2.81 15.60
C ASP A 329 -15.66 1.91 14.57
N LEU A 330 -15.35 0.62 14.61
CA LEU A 330 -15.82 -0.35 13.62
C LEU A 330 -17.33 -0.56 13.69
N VAL A 331 -17.94 -0.46 14.86
CA VAL A 331 -19.40 -0.62 15.01
C VAL A 331 -20.10 0.59 14.40
N ASP A 332 -19.59 1.79 14.69
CA ASP A 332 -20.16 3.04 14.18
C ASP A 332 -20.09 3.12 12.65
N ILE A 333 -18.95 2.78 12.04
CA ILE A 333 -18.77 2.87 10.59
C ILE A 333 -19.63 1.83 9.83
N LEU A 334 -19.76 0.61 10.36
CA LEU A 334 -20.60 -0.42 9.74
C LEU A 334 -22.09 -0.10 9.87
N ALA A 335 -22.52 0.42 11.02
CA ALA A 335 -23.90 0.88 11.21
C ALA A 335 -24.24 2.04 10.27
N LEU A 336 -23.30 2.98 10.10
CA LEU A 336 -23.37 4.06 9.12
C LEU A 336 -23.58 3.51 7.70
N TYR A 337 -22.68 2.65 7.21
CA TYR A 337 -22.80 2.14 5.84
C TYR A 337 -24.07 1.30 5.62
N GLN A 338 -24.50 0.54 6.63
CA GLN A 338 -25.77 -0.18 6.56
C GLN A 338 -26.98 0.77 6.42
N ALA A 339 -26.96 1.90 7.13
CA ALA A 339 -28.01 2.89 7.04
C ALA A 339 -28.05 3.57 5.66
N VAL A 340 -26.87 3.89 5.12
CA VAL A 340 -26.74 4.54 3.80
C VAL A 340 -27.05 3.56 2.65
N ASP A 341 -26.69 2.29 2.77
CA ASP A 341 -27.09 1.23 1.83
C ASP A 341 -28.61 1.09 1.77
N LYS A 342 -29.31 1.17 2.90
CA LYS A 342 -30.79 1.20 2.94
C LYS A 342 -31.39 2.44 2.29
N ALA A 343 -30.69 3.58 2.32
CA ALA A 343 -31.08 4.78 1.58
C ALA A 343 -30.90 4.59 0.05
N GLY A 344 -30.18 3.55 -0.36
CA GLY A 344 -30.01 3.12 -1.74
C GLY A 344 -29.00 3.97 -2.49
N VAL A 345 -27.80 4.13 -1.94
CA VAL A 345 -26.64 4.68 -2.67
C VAL A 345 -26.10 3.67 -3.68
N ASN A 346 -25.38 4.16 -4.69
CA ASN A 346 -24.71 3.32 -5.66
C ASN A 346 -23.45 2.69 -5.08
N ARG A 347 -22.70 3.45 -4.27
CA ARG A 347 -21.44 3.01 -3.65
C ARG A 347 -21.28 3.51 -2.23
N VAL A 348 -20.56 2.73 -1.43
CA VAL A 348 -19.93 3.19 -0.19
C VAL A 348 -18.40 3.19 -0.33
N GLY A 349 -17.74 4.20 0.22
CA GLY A 349 -16.29 4.39 0.09
C GLY A 349 -15.56 4.31 1.42
N ILE A 350 -14.48 3.51 1.46
CA ILE A 350 -13.55 3.46 2.59
C ILE A 350 -12.23 4.15 2.25
N ALA A 351 -11.64 4.85 3.22
CA ALA A 351 -10.39 5.58 3.02
C ALA A 351 -9.38 5.31 4.15
N ASP A 352 -8.17 4.88 3.79
CA ASP A 352 -6.98 4.95 4.65
C ASP A 352 -6.28 6.29 4.47
N THR A 353 -6.90 7.35 4.97
CA THR A 353 -6.45 8.74 4.82
C THR A 353 -5.04 8.99 5.36
N VAL A 354 -4.60 8.18 6.34
CA VAL A 354 -3.29 8.34 6.98
C VAL A 354 -2.21 7.41 6.40
N GLY A 355 -2.57 6.40 5.61
CA GLY A 355 -1.62 5.46 5.03
C GLY A 355 -1.03 4.46 6.03
N GLY A 356 -1.83 4.08 7.04
CA GLY A 356 -1.41 3.19 8.13
C GLY A 356 -2.04 1.79 8.10
N ALA A 357 -2.98 1.53 7.20
CA ALA A 357 -3.65 0.24 7.10
C ALA A 357 -2.73 -0.82 6.48
N THR A 358 -2.77 -2.02 7.05
CA THR A 358 -2.05 -3.18 6.49
C THR A 358 -2.98 -4.02 5.60
N PRO A 359 -2.47 -4.78 4.62
CA PRO A 359 -3.30 -5.54 3.69
C PRO A 359 -4.32 -6.45 4.38
N ARG A 360 -3.93 -7.14 5.47
CA ARG A 360 -4.86 -8.00 6.22
C ARG A 360 -5.98 -7.23 6.90
N MET A 361 -5.69 -6.04 7.45
CA MET A 361 -6.72 -5.17 8.02
C MET A 361 -7.71 -4.71 6.93
N VAL A 362 -7.19 -4.40 5.75
CA VAL A 362 -8.01 -4.03 4.58
C VAL A 362 -8.90 -5.19 4.16
N TYR A 363 -8.34 -6.40 4.02
CA TYR A 363 -9.11 -7.60 3.70
C TYR A 363 -10.28 -7.77 4.68
N ASP A 364 -9.98 -7.81 5.98
CA ASP A 364 -10.95 -8.09 7.03
C ASP A 364 -12.06 -7.02 7.06
N LEU A 365 -11.71 -5.74 6.92
CA LEU A 365 -12.69 -4.66 6.89
C LEU A 365 -13.58 -4.72 5.65
N VAL A 366 -12.98 -4.81 4.45
CA VAL A 366 -13.74 -4.86 3.19
C VAL A 366 -14.62 -6.09 3.15
N ARG A 367 -14.11 -7.24 3.61
CA ARG A 367 -14.87 -8.48 3.68
C ARG A 367 -16.07 -8.37 4.60
N THR A 368 -15.89 -7.74 5.75
CA THR A 368 -16.97 -7.46 6.70
C THR A 368 -17.99 -6.52 6.09
N LEU A 369 -17.53 -5.41 5.48
CA LEU A 369 -18.39 -4.43 4.83
C LEU A 369 -19.21 -5.05 3.70
N ARG A 370 -18.60 -5.92 2.88
CA ARG A 370 -19.27 -6.64 1.80
C ARG A 370 -20.43 -7.50 2.29
N GLY A 371 -20.37 -8.01 3.52
CA GLY A 371 -21.48 -8.74 4.17
C GLY A 371 -22.55 -7.83 4.79
N VAL A 372 -22.28 -6.54 4.95
CA VAL A 372 -23.17 -5.55 5.57
C VAL A 372 -23.99 -4.77 4.55
N VAL A 373 -23.39 -4.43 3.40
CA VAL A 373 -24.04 -3.64 2.35
C VAL A 373 -24.37 -4.50 1.12
N GLY A 374 -25.37 -4.08 0.33
CA GLY A 374 -25.72 -4.68 -0.96
C GLY A 374 -25.14 -3.92 -2.17
N CYS A 375 -24.85 -2.62 -2.02
CA CYS A 375 -24.28 -1.75 -3.06
C CYS A 375 -22.78 -2.04 -3.37
N ASP A 376 -22.21 -1.30 -4.32
CA ASP A 376 -20.80 -1.39 -4.67
C ASP A 376 -19.89 -0.76 -3.57
N ILE A 377 -18.61 -1.13 -3.55
CA ILE A 377 -17.63 -0.64 -2.58
C ILE A 377 -16.44 -0.03 -3.32
N GLU A 378 -16.07 1.20 -2.96
CA GLU A 378 -14.86 1.88 -3.42
C GLU A 378 -13.83 2.04 -2.30
N CYS A 379 -12.56 2.12 -2.67
CA CYS A 379 -11.46 2.10 -1.72
C CYS A 379 -10.35 3.08 -2.12
N HIS A 380 -9.90 3.84 -1.13
CA HIS A 380 -8.87 4.87 -1.26
C HIS A 380 -7.74 4.62 -0.25
N PHE A 381 -6.49 4.55 -0.71
CA PHE A 381 -5.34 4.20 0.13
C PHE A 381 -4.17 5.14 -0.10
N HIS A 382 -3.75 5.84 0.95
CA HIS A 382 -2.47 6.55 0.96
C HIS A 382 -1.29 5.60 1.12
N ASP A 383 -0.11 6.04 0.65
CA ASP A 383 1.08 5.20 0.52
C ASP A 383 2.18 5.49 1.55
N ASP A 384 1.89 6.18 2.66
CA ASP A 384 2.89 6.58 3.67
C ASP A 384 3.77 5.43 4.18
N THR A 385 3.25 4.19 4.17
CA THR A 385 3.96 2.97 4.59
C THR A 385 4.23 1.98 3.44
N GLY A 386 4.06 2.40 2.18
CA GLY A 386 4.31 1.60 0.98
C GLY A 386 3.32 0.46 0.77
N CYS A 387 2.10 0.59 1.29
CA CYS A 387 1.07 -0.46 1.27
C CYS A 387 -0.08 -0.20 0.29
N SER A 388 -0.15 0.95 -0.38
CA SER A 388 -1.33 1.36 -1.17
C SER A 388 -1.75 0.33 -2.24
N VAL A 389 -0.81 -0.15 -3.06
CA VAL A 389 -1.07 -1.17 -4.10
C VAL A 389 -1.48 -2.51 -3.50
N ALA A 390 -0.82 -2.93 -2.41
CA ALA A 390 -1.16 -4.17 -1.73
C ALA A 390 -2.56 -4.10 -1.10
N ASN A 391 -2.89 -2.96 -0.49
CA ASN A 391 -4.19 -2.66 0.08
C ASN A 391 -5.27 -2.64 -1.01
N ALA A 392 -5.03 -2.00 -2.15
CA ALA A 392 -5.92 -1.99 -3.31
C ALA A 392 -6.28 -3.39 -3.80
N VAL A 393 -5.27 -4.22 -4.05
CA VAL A 393 -5.49 -5.62 -4.52
C VAL A 393 -6.25 -6.42 -3.47
N THR A 394 -5.86 -6.28 -2.21
CA THR A 394 -6.49 -7.03 -1.12
C THR A 394 -7.93 -6.57 -0.87
N ALA A 395 -8.23 -5.30 -1.10
CA ALA A 395 -9.61 -4.80 -1.08
C ALA A 395 -10.44 -5.46 -2.19
N LEU A 396 -9.91 -5.56 -3.41
CA LEU A 396 -10.58 -6.28 -4.51
C LEU A 396 -10.80 -7.76 -4.16
N GLU A 397 -9.84 -8.41 -3.52
CA GLU A 397 -9.99 -9.78 -2.99
C GLU A 397 -11.10 -9.88 -1.93
N GLY A 398 -11.21 -8.87 -1.06
CA GLY A 398 -12.25 -8.77 -0.04
C GLY A 398 -13.67 -8.50 -0.60
N GLY A 399 -13.75 -8.06 -1.86
CA GLY A 399 -15.00 -7.77 -2.57
C GLY A 399 -15.26 -6.28 -2.83
N ALA A 400 -14.26 -5.42 -2.69
CA ALA A 400 -14.31 -4.07 -3.25
C ALA A 400 -14.46 -4.14 -4.77
N THR A 401 -15.11 -3.14 -5.35
CA THR A 401 -15.45 -3.08 -6.78
C THR A 401 -14.67 -1.99 -7.51
N HIS A 402 -14.30 -0.94 -6.77
CA HIS A 402 -13.62 0.24 -7.29
C HIS A 402 -12.38 0.54 -6.45
N VAL A 403 -11.32 1.01 -7.10
CA VAL A 403 -10.09 1.44 -6.45
C VAL A 403 -9.72 2.81 -6.98
N ASP A 404 -9.40 3.72 -6.07
CA ASP A 404 -8.86 5.02 -6.41
C ASP A 404 -7.38 4.90 -6.77
N THR A 405 -7.00 5.53 -7.88
CA THR A 405 -5.61 5.64 -8.29
C THR A 405 -5.26 7.08 -8.62
N SER A 406 -3.96 7.38 -8.68
CA SER A 406 -3.45 8.59 -9.29
C SER A 406 -2.25 8.26 -10.19
N VAL A 407 -2.09 8.93 -11.32
CA VAL A 407 -0.90 8.87 -12.18
C VAL A 407 0.35 9.13 -11.34
N LEU A 408 1.34 8.24 -11.42
CA LEU A 408 2.55 8.24 -10.55
C LEU A 408 2.26 8.22 -9.03
N GLY A 409 1.00 7.99 -8.63
CA GLY A 409 0.55 8.00 -7.25
C GLY A 409 0.47 9.40 -6.64
N ILE A 410 0.58 10.49 -7.41
CA ILE A 410 0.64 11.84 -6.83
C ILE A 410 -0.62 12.17 -6.03
N GLY A 411 -0.44 12.81 -4.88
CA GLY A 411 -1.49 13.17 -3.94
C GLY A 411 -0.94 13.85 -2.71
N GLU A 412 -1.72 13.89 -1.62
CA GLU A 412 -1.24 14.41 -0.35
C GLU A 412 -0.02 13.59 0.17
N ARG A 413 1.02 14.27 0.67
CA ARG A 413 2.28 13.65 1.16
C ARG A 413 3.00 12.88 0.05
N ASN A 414 3.19 11.57 0.18
CA ASN A 414 3.70 10.71 -0.88
C ASN A 414 2.58 10.07 -1.73
N GLY A 415 1.34 10.47 -1.48
CA GLY A 415 0.20 10.21 -2.32
C GLY A 415 -0.49 8.87 -2.07
N ILE A 416 -1.06 8.31 -3.14
CA ILE A 416 -1.99 7.17 -3.10
C ILE A 416 -1.56 6.05 -4.06
N THR A 417 -2.38 5.02 -4.21
CA THR A 417 -2.16 3.91 -5.16
C THR A 417 -1.78 4.42 -6.56
N PRO A 418 -0.54 4.16 -7.04
CA PRO A 418 -0.13 4.61 -8.38
C PRO A 418 -0.85 3.81 -9.48
N LEU A 419 -1.39 4.51 -10.48
CA LEU A 419 -2.06 3.89 -11.63
C LEU A 419 -1.17 2.83 -12.30
N GLY A 420 0.06 3.19 -12.67
CA GLY A 420 1.00 2.28 -13.32
C GLY A 420 1.38 1.07 -12.46
N ALA A 421 1.52 1.26 -11.15
CA ALA A 421 1.82 0.17 -10.22
C ALA A 421 0.65 -0.80 -10.05
N LEU A 422 -0.59 -0.29 -10.00
CA LEU A 422 -1.78 -1.14 -10.00
C LEU A 422 -1.88 -1.91 -11.33
N MET A 423 -1.62 -1.29 -12.48
CA MET A 423 -1.60 -1.97 -13.78
C MET A 423 -0.54 -3.07 -13.84
N ALA A 424 0.66 -2.81 -13.34
CA ALA A 424 1.72 -3.82 -13.24
C ALA A 424 1.28 -5.04 -12.42
N ARG A 425 0.54 -4.82 -11.34
CA ARG A 425 0.03 -5.89 -10.49
C ARG A 425 -1.13 -6.65 -11.15
N MET A 426 -2.07 -5.92 -11.75
CA MET A 426 -3.28 -6.51 -12.32
C MET A 426 -3.03 -7.20 -13.66
N VAL A 427 -2.06 -6.77 -14.47
CA VAL A 427 -1.69 -7.50 -15.69
C VAL A 427 -1.13 -8.89 -15.40
N VAL A 428 -0.57 -9.10 -14.20
CA VAL A 428 -0.08 -10.42 -13.75
C VAL A 428 -1.22 -11.24 -13.13
N SER A 429 -2.07 -10.62 -12.32
CA SER A 429 -3.15 -11.33 -11.59
C SER A 429 -4.40 -11.59 -12.43
N ALA A 430 -4.70 -10.70 -13.38
CA ALA A 430 -5.91 -10.65 -14.18
C ALA A 430 -5.61 -10.24 -15.64
N PRO A 431 -4.68 -10.94 -16.32
CA PRO A 431 -4.13 -10.51 -17.62
C PRO A 431 -5.23 -10.24 -18.67
N GLU A 432 -6.20 -11.15 -18.81
CA GLU A 432 -7.23 -11.01 -19.83
C GLU A 432 -8.16 -9.83 -19.58
N TYR A 433 -8.57 -9.62 -18.32
CA TYR A 433 -9.38 -8.46 -17.96
C TYR A 433 -8.62 -7.16 -18.15
N THR A 434 -7.38 -7.08 -17.63
CA THR A 434 -6.58 -5.85 -17.69
C THR A 434 -6.26 -5.46 -19.14
N LYS A 435 -5.84 -6.40 -20.00
CA LYS A 435 -5.57 -6.13 -21.42
C LYS A 435 -6.83 -5.75 -22.21
N ALA A 436 -8.00 -6.28 -21.86
CA ALA A 436 -9.24 -5.96 -22.54
C ALA A 436 -9.83 -4.61 -22.11
N THR A 437 -9.49 -4.15 -20.90
CA THR A 437 -10.08 -2.96 -20.28
C THR A 437 -9.22 -1.70 -20.49
N PHE A 438 -7.89 -1.84 -20.46
CA PHE A 438 -6.97 -0.71 -20.47
C PHE A 438 -6.01 -0.75 -21.67
N ASP A 439 -5.79 0.41 -22.28
CA ASP A 439 -4.80 0.63 -23.34
C ASP A 439 -3.40 0.83 -22.73
N LEU A 440 -2.83 -0.26 -22.22
CA LEU A 440 -1.56 -0.29 -21.49
C LEU A 440 -0.38 0.44 -22.19
N PRO A 441 -0.23 0.38 -23.53
CA PRO A 441 0.80 1.15 -24.25
C PRO A 441 0.79 2.66 -24.00
N ARG A 442 -0.36 3.26 -23.63
CA ARG A 442 -0.46 4.70 -23.35
C ARG A 442 0.08 5.13 -21.99
N LEU A 443 0.32 4.17 -21.09
CA LEU A 443 0.68 4.47 -19.69
C LEU A 443 1.90 5.39 -19.59
N LYS A 444 2.93 5.14 -20.40
CA LYS A 444 4.15 5.94 -20.40
C LYS A 444 3.88 7.40 -20.75
N ASP A 445 3.15 7.66 -21.83
CA ASP A 445 2.85 9.02 -22.28
C ASP A 445 2.02 9.79 -21.24
N ILE A 446 1.11 9.10 -20.54
CA ILE A 446 0.31 9.67 -19.44
C ILE A 446 1.22 10.08 -18.27
N GLU A 447 2.10 9.18 -17.84
CA GLU A 447 3.02 9.46 -16.74
C GLU A 447 4.05 10.54 -17.09
N GLU A 448 4.58 10.55 -18.32
CA GLU A 448 5.48 11.60 -18.81
C GLU A 448 4.78 12.96 -18.87
N TYR A 449 3.53 13.01 -19.34
CA TYR A 449 2.75 14.24 -19.37
C TYR A 449 2.51 14.78 -17.96
N VAL A 450 1.99 13.96 -17.05
CA VAL A 450 1.73 14.40 -15.66
C VAL A 450 3.03 14.80 -14.96
N ALA A 451 4.11 14.02 -15.11
CA ALA A 451 5.42 14.35 -14.56
C ALA A 451 5.93 15.72 -15.05
N SER A 452 5.76 16.01 -16.35
CA SER A 452 6.15 17.32 -16.92
C SER A 452 5.34 18.48 -16.34
N VAL A 453 4.04 18.27 -16.11
CA VAL A 453 3.12 19.30 -15.62
C VAL A 453 3.35 19.60 -14.13
N VAL A 454 3.71 18.60 -13.33
CA VAL A 454 4.03 18.78 -11.90
C VAL A 454 5.54 18.91 -11.63
N GLU A 455 6.34 19.03 -12.69
CA GLU A 455 7.78 19.27 -12.69
C GLU A 455 8.59 18.27 -11.85
N ILE A 456 8.29 16.97 -12.01
CA ILE A 456 9.05 15.88 -11.40
C ILE A 456 9.68 14.98 -12.45
N ASN A 457 10.68 14.21 -12.03
CA ASN A 457 11.19 13.10 -12.82
C ASN A 457 10.39 11.84 -12.50
N ILE A 458 10.17 10.98 -13.50
CA ILE A 458 9.71 9.60 -13.25
C ILE A 458 10.80 8.88 -12.44
N PRO A 459 10.48 8.29 -11.26
CA PRO A 459 11.45 7.55 -10.47
C PRO A 459 12.13 6.44 -11.27
N PHE A 460 13.44 6.26 -11.10
CA PHE A 460 14.20 5.25 -11.86
C PHE A 460 13.68 3.82 -11.65
N ASN A 461 13.03 3.56 -10.52
CA ASN A 461 12.43 2.30 -10.12
C ASN A 461 10.89 2.29 -10.21
N ASN A 462 10.27 3.28 -10.87
CA ASN A 462 8.82 3.30 -11.06
C ASN A 462 8.37 2.01 -11.77
N PRO A 463 7.32 1.31 -11.28
CA PRO A 463 6.81 0.13 -11.93
C PRO A 463 6.46 0.40 -13.40
N VAL A 464 6.86 -0.51 -14.29
CA VAL A 464 6.70 -0.41 -15.76
C VAL A 464 7.56 0.67 -16.43
N THR A 465 7.36 1.94 -16.12
CA THR A 465 7.92 3.05 -16.92
C THR A 465 9.25 3.58 -16.38
N GLY A 466 9.65 3.15 -15.18
CA GLY A 466 10.94 3.50 -14.60
C GLY A 466 12.08 2.94 -15.44
N PHE A 467 13.16 3.70 -15.54
CA PHE A 467 14.36 3.33 -16.31
C PHE A 467 14.87 1.90 -16.02
N CYS A 468 14.81 1.46 -14.76
CA CYS A 468 15.28 0.15 -14.33
C CYS A 468 14.23 -0.97 -14.42
N ALA A 469 12.96 -0.68 -14.75
CA ALA A 469 11.86 -1.65 -14.66
C ALA A 469 12.05 -2.88 -15.57
N PHE A 470 12.57 -2.67 -16.78
CA PHE A 470 12.85 -3.72 -17.77
C PHE A 470 14.35 -3.78 -18.11
N THR A 471 15.20 -3.52 -17.11
CA THR A 471 16.65 -3.58 -17.26
C THR A 471 17.23 -4.81 -16.57
N HIS A 472 17.99 -5.61 -17.32
CA HIS A 472 18.71 -6.75 -16.76
C HIS A 472 20.21 -6.49 -16.72
N LYS A 473 20.82 -6.66 -15.55
CA LYS A 473 22.27 -6.56 -15.39
C LYS A 473 22.92 -7.80 -16.00
N ALA A 474 23.86 -7.60 -16.92
CA ALA A 474 24.47 -8.70 -17.64
C ALA A 474 25.23 -9.67 -16.70
N GLY A 475 25.22 -10.97 -17.06
CA GLY A 475 25.62 -12.06 -16.16
C GLY A 475 24.75 -13.31 -16.37
N ILE A 476 24.69 -14.20 -15.39
CA ILE A 476 23.86 -15.44 -15.47
C ILE A 476 22.37 -15.13 -15.72
N HIS A 477 21.84 -14.04 -15.16
CA HIS A 477 20.45 -13.63 -15.33
C HIS A 477 20.17 -13.17 -16.77
N ALA A 478 21.06 -12.36 -17.37
CA ALA A 478 20.89 -11.96 -18.77
C ALA A 478 20.97 -13.15 -19.74
N LYS A 479 21.82 -14.16 -19.46
CA LYS A 479 21.85 -15.39 -20.26
C LYS A 479 20.52 -16.15 -20.20
N ALA A 480 19.95 -16.29 -19.01
CA ALA A 480 18.67 -16.98 -18.82
C ALA A 480 17.52 -16.26 -19.53
N ILE A 481 17.52 -14.93 -19.54
CA ILE A 481 16.49 -14.11 -20.20
C ILE A 481 16.64 -14.12 -21.71
N LEU A 482 17.88 -14.05 -22.23
CA LEU A 482 18.12 -14.21 -23.67
C LEU A 482 17.72 -15.61 -24.16
N ALA A 483 17.82 -16.64 -23.31
CA ALA A 483 17.39 -18.00 -23.63
C ALA A 483 15.87 -18.19 -23.52
N ASN A 484 15.27 -17.70 -22.44
CA ASN A 484 13.83 -17.65 -22.24
C ASN A 484 13.46 -16.44 -21.35
N PRO A 485 12.91 -15.36 -21.94
CA PRO A 485 12.57 -14.15 -21.20
C PRO A 485 11.62 -14.39 -20.02
N SER A 486 10.70 -15.36 -20.13
CA SER A 486 9.75 -15.70 -19.07
C SER A 486 10.39 -16.25 -17.80
N THR A 487 11.70 -16.55 -17.81
CA THR A 487 12.43 -17.05 -16.64
C THR A 487 12.51 -16.00 -15.53
N TYR A 488 12.60 -14.71 -15.89
CA TYR A 488 12.74 -13.61 -14.92
C TYR A 488 11.88 -12.38 -15.26
N GLU A 489 11.15 -12.38 -16.38
CA GLU A 489 10.22 -11.31 -16.74
C GLU A 489 8.79 -11.73 -16.41
N ILE A 490 8.30 -11.34 -15.23
CA ILE A 490 6.89 -11.56 -14.84
C ILE A 490 5.93 -10.70 -15.66
N ILE A 491 6.42 -9.59 -16.23
CA ILE A 491 5.70 -8.70 -17.13
C ILE A 491 6.49 -8.62 -18.44
N ASP A 492 5.81 -8.85 -19.57
CA ASP A 492 6.35 -8.60 -20.90
C ASP A 492 6.27 -7.08 -21.20
N PRO A 493 7.40 -6.38 -21.44
CA PRO A 493 7.40 -4.95 -21.70
C PRO A 493 6.59 -4.55 -22.95
N SER A 494 6.43 -5.45 -23.92
CA SER A 494 5.67 -5.16 -25.15
C SER A 494 4.19 -4.90 -24.87
N LEU A 495 3.64 -5.43 -23.76
CA LEU A 495 2.28 -5.13 -23.32
C LEU A 495 2.06 -3.65 -23.04
N PHE A 496 3.12 -2.95 -22.63
CA PHE A 496 3.12 -1.52 -22.34
C PHE A 496 3.75 -0.68 -23.46
N GLY A 497 3.92 -1.25 -24.66
CA GLY A 497 4.56 -0.56 -25.78
C GLY A 497 6.05 -0.28 -25.56
N LEU A 498 6.69 -0.98 -24.62
CA LEU A 498 8.09 -0.78 -24.25
C LEU A 498 8.97 -1.88 -24.85
N THR A 499 10.27 -1.59 -24.90
CA THR A 499 11.29 -2.56 -25.27
C THR A 499 12.17 -2.87 -24.07
N ARG A 500 12.73 -4.07 -24.03
CA ARG A 500 13.68 -4.47 -22.98
C ARG A 500 15.06 -3.87 -23.24
N TYR A 501 15.78 -3.53 -22.17
CA TYR A 501 17.17 -3.11 -22.25
C TYR A 501 18.07 -4.09 -21.50
N VAL A 502 19.08 -4.64 -22.19
CA VAL A 502 20.14 -5.42 -21.55
C VAL A 502 21.33 -4.50 -21.36
N ASN A 503 21.67 -4.19 -20.11
CA ASN A 503 22.81 -3.32 -19.84
C ASN A 503 24.11 -4.08 -20.13
N ILE A 504 24.75 -3.72 -21.25
CA ILE A 504 26.06 -4.24 -21.66
C ILE A 504 27.24 -3.40 -21.14
N THR A 505 26.97 -2.22 -20.57
CA THR A 505 27.98 -1.22 -20.21
C THR A 505 28.55 -1.41 -18.80
N SER A 506 28.23 -2.54 -18.15
CA SER A 506 28.68 -2.85 -16.78
C SER A 506 29.92 -3.75 -16.71
N ARG A 507 30.67 -3.65 -15.61
CA ARG A 507 31.80 -4.56 -15.31
C ARG A 507 31.45 -6.06 -15.24
N ILE A 508 30.18 -6.39 -14.97
CA ILE A 508 29.73 -7.79 -14.89
C ILE A 508 29.17 -8.32 -16.22
N THR A 509 29.28 -7.56 -17.30
CA THR A 509 28.67 -7.92 -18.58
C THR A 509 29.17 -9.26 -19.13
N GLY A 510 28.26 -10.16 -19.45
CA GLY A 510 28.59 -11.41 -20.15
C GLY A 510 28.80 -11.16 -21.64
N TRP A 511 29.71 -11.91 -22.27
CA TRP A 511 30.00 -11.77 -23.70
C TRP A 511 28.79 -12.04 -24.61
N ASN A 512 27.81 -12.84 -24.16
CA ASN A 512 26.54 -13.04 -24.87
C ASN A 512 25.71 -11.76 -24.99
N ALA A 513 25.74 -10.89 -23.98
CA ALA A 513 25.02 -9.61 -24.04
C ALA A 513 25.67 -8.66 -25.04
N VAL A 514 27.01 -8.66 -25.10
CA VAL A 514 27.79 -7.93 -26.13
C VAL A 514 27.56 -8.53 -27.52
N LYS A 515 27.50 -9.86 -27.66
CA LYS A 515 27.12 -10.55 -28.91
C LYS A 515 25.76 -10.10 -29.43
N GLY A 516 24.77 -10.01 -28.53
CA GLY A 516 23.45 -9.48 -28.86
C GLY A 516 23.49 -8.06 -29.41
N ARG A 517 24.31 -7.17 -28.81
CA ARG A 517 24.50 -5.81 -29.32
C ARG A 517 25.23 -5.77 -30.67
N ILE A 518 26.28 -6.57 -30.85
CA ILE A 518 27.01 -6.68 -32.13
C ILE A 518 26.06 -7.11 -33.25
N THR A 519 25.19 -8.07 -32.99
CA THR A 519 24.17 -8.52 -33.94
C THR A 519 23.17 -7.41 -34.24
N GLN A 520 22.74 -6.67 -33.22
CA GLN A 520 21.83 -5.52 -33.37
C GLN A 520 22.45 -4.37 -34.19
N LEU A 521 23.76 -4.18 -34.10
CA LEU A 521 24.52 -3.20 -34.89
C LEU A 521 24.84 -3.70 -36.31
N GLY A 522 24.50 -4.95 -36.65
CA GLY A 522 24.80 -5.57 -37.94
C GLY A 522 26.31 -5.76 -38.20
N LEU A 523 27.08 -6.01 -37.14
CA LEU A 523 28.54 -6.16 -37.20
C LEU A 523 29.01 -7.62 -37.11
N ASP A 524 28.08 -8.58 -37.07
CA ASP A 524 28.35 -10.02 -37.09
C ASP A 524 28.55 -10.55 -38.51
N GLY A 525 29.38 -11.59 -38.66
CA GLY A 525 29.62 -12.26 -39.94
C GLY A 525 30.91 -11.84 -40.66
N PRO A 526 31.08 -12.25 -41.93
CA PRO A 526 32.33 -12.09 -42.68
C PRO A 526 32.77 -10.64 -42.80
N GLY A 527 34.02 -10.35 -42.42
CA GLY A 527 34.53 -8.98 -42.34
C GLY A 527 34.11 -8.22 -41.08
N GLY A 528 33.49 -8.90 -40.10
CA GLY A 528 33.12 -8.33 -38.81
C GLY A 528 33.52 -9.22 -37.65
N PHE A 529 32.62 -9.41 -36.70
CA PHE A 529 32.82 -10.37 -35.61
C PHE A 529 32.47 -11.78 -36.08
N GLU A 530 33.49 -12.57 -36.41
CA GLU A 530 33.37 -13.93 -36.96
C GLU A 530 33.47 -15.02 -35.88
N THR A 531 34.13 -14.72 -34.76
CA THR A 531 34.40 -15.70 -33.70
C THR A 531 33.96 -15.21 -32.32
N ASP A 532 33.57 -16.16 -31.46
CA ASP A 532 33.22 -15.85 -30.07
C ASP A 532 34.42 -15.27 -29.29
N ASP A 533 35.65 -15.55 -29.68
CA ASP A 533 36.84 -15.03 -29.01
C ASP A 533 37.06 -13.53 -29.28
N GLN A 534 36.79 -13.05 -30.49
CA GLN A 534 36.74 -11.61 -30.80
C GLN A 534 35.70 -10.89 -29.95
N ILE A 535 34.53 -11.52 -29.77
CA ILE A 535 33.44 -10.99 -28.96
C ILE A 535 33.84 -10.96 -27.46
N LYS A 536 34.51 -11.99 -26.96
CA LYS A 536 35.05 -12.00 -25.59
C LYS A 536 36.12 -10.93 -25.38
N GLU A 537 36.97 -10.67 -26.37
CA GLU A 537 38.02 -9.66 -26.27
C GLU A 537 37.43 -8.25 -26.18
N VAL A 538 36.48 -7.89 -27.06
CA VAL A 538 35.80 -6.59 -26.98
C VAL A 538 34.98 -6.46 -25.69
N THR A 539 34.38 -7.57 -25.21
CA THR A 539 33.70 -7.61 -23.90
C THR A 539 34.67 -7.29 -22.76
N ALA A 540 35.89 -7.81 -22.79
CA ALA A 540 36.92 -7.51 -21.78
C ALA A 540 37.30 -6.02 -21.79
N LYS A 541 37.38 -5.39 -22.96
CA LYS A 541 37.65 -3.94 -23.09
C LYS A 541 36.53 -3.09 -22.50
N ILE A 542 35.27 -3.44 -22.77
CA ILE A 542 34.10 -2.78 -22.16
C ILE A 542 34.17 -2.90 -20.63
N LYS A 543 34.48 -4.09 -20.08
CA LYS A 543 34.62 -4.29 -18.63
C LYS A 543 35.70 -3.43 -18.00
N GLN A 544 36.90 -3.41 -18.62
CA GLN A 544 38.02 -2.62 -18.12
C GLN A 544 37.68 -1.14 -18.03
N LEU A 545 36.98 -0.61 -19.04
CA LEU A 545 36.58 0.80 -19.02
C LEU A 545 35.44 1.06 -18.02
N ALA A 546 34.52 0.10 -17.85
CA ALA A 546 33.46 0.14 -16.86
C ALA A 546 33.95 0.04 -15.40
N ASP A 547 35.14 -0.54 -15.17
CA ASP A 547 35.80 -0.53 -13.85
C ASP A 547 36.38 0.85 -13.49
N ILE A 548 36.66 1.68 -14.50
CA ILE A 548 37.24 3.02 -14.32
C ILE A 548 36.13 4.06 -14.14
N ARG A 549 35.06 3.98 -14.93
CA ARG A 549 33.93 4.93 -14.88
C ARG A 549 32.61 4.30 -15.33
N PRO A 550 31.45 4.87 -14.96
CA PRO A 550 30.19 4.53 -15.60
C PRO A 550 30.26 4.75 -17.11
N LEU A 551 29.73 3.79 -17.88
CA LEU A 551 29.67 3.82 -19.33
C LEU A 551 28.24 3.99 -19.81
N ALA A 552 28.04 4.90 -20.76
CA ALA A 552 26.82 5.01 -21.54
C ALA A 552 26.79 3.94 -22.64
N ILE A 553 25.63 3.73 -23.27
CA ILE A 553 25.51 2.78 -24.39
C ILE A 553 26.41 3.19 -25.56
N ASP A 554 26.52 4.49 -25.83
CA ASP A 554 27.38 5.06 -26.87
C ASP A 554 28.87 4.78 -26.62
N ASP A 555 29.30 4.70 -25.35
CA ASP A 555 30.67 4.31 -25.00
C ASP A 555 30.92 2.85 -25.41
N ALA A 556 29.98 1.95 -25.11
CA ALA A 556 30.10 0.54 -25.47
C ALA A 556 30.04 0.34 -26.98
N ASP A 557 29.14 1.03 -27.68
CA ASP A 557 29.06 1.00 -29.14
C ASP A 557 30.34 1.55 -29.77
N SER A 558 30.89 2.65 -29.25
CA SER A 558 32.17 3.20 -29.72
C SER A 558 33.32 2.20 -29.56
N ILE A 559 33.36 1.47 -28.44
CA ILE A 559 34.34 0.40 -28.21
C ILE A 559 34.14 -0.75 -29.20
N ILE A 560 32.89 -1.14 -29.47
CA ILE A 560 32.53 -2.19 -30.44
C ILE A 560 32.94 -1.78 -31.86
N HIS A 561 32.57 -0.58 -32.30
CA HIS A 561 32.93 -0.05 -33.62
C HIS A 561 34.44 0.12 -33.78
N ALA A 562 35.13 0.64 -32.76
CA ALA A 562 36.59 0.77 -32.80
C ALA A 562 37.30 -0.60 -32.88
N TYR A 563 36.74 -1.64 -32.25
CA TYR A 563 37.25 -3.00 -32.39
C TYR A 563 36.95 -3.57 -33.79
N HIS A 564 35.73 -3.38 -34.30
CA HIS A 564 35.33 -3.81 -35.65
C HIS A 564 36.22 -3.19 -36.74
N LEU A 565 36.53 -1.89 -36.63
CA LEU A 565 37.45 -1.21 -37.55
C LEU A 565 38.87 -1.80 -37.55
N LYS A 566 39.33 -2.35 -36.40
CA LYS A 566 40.62 -3.07 -36.34
C LYS A 566 40.57 -4.43 -37.01
N LEU A 567 39.43 -5.12 -36.93
CA LEU A 567 39.23 -6.39 -37.62
C LEU A 567 39.22 -6.20 -39.14
N THR A 568 38.48 -5.21 -39.64
CA THR A 568 38.39 -4.89 -41.08
C THR A 568 39.67 -4.29 -41.64
N GLY A 569 40.35 -3.42 -40.88
CA GLY A 569 41.62 -2.81 -41.29
C GLY A 569 42.79 -3.80 -41.41
N ASN A 570 42.79 -4.88 -40.62
CA ASN A 570 43.77 -5.96 -40.74
C ASN A 570 43.51 -6.87 -41.95
N GLY A 571 42.26 -6.98 -42.43
CA GLY A 571 41.92 -7.73 -43.64
C GLY A 571 42.46 -7.09 -44.92
N GLN A 572 42.44 -5.76 -45.01
CA GLN A 572 42.97 -5.04 -46.18
C GLN A 572 44.51 -5.05 -46.29
N GLN A 573 45.23 -5.27 -45.18
CA GLN A 573 46.68 -5.44 -45.21
C GLN A 573 47.12 -6.87 -45.60
N GLN A 574 46.24 -7.86 -45.51
CA GLN A 574 46.54 -9.22 -45.99
C GLN A 574 46.26 -9.40 -47.49
N GLU A 575 45.27 -8.72 -48.07
CA GLU A 575 45.01 -8.75 -49.52
C GLU A 575 46.03 -7.95 -50.36
N THR A 576 46.74 -6.99 -49.76
CA THR A 576 47.79 -6.23 -50.45
C THR A 576 49.18 -6.89 -50.37
N ALA A 577 49.30 -8.01 -49.64
CA ALA A 577 50.53 -8.79 -49.48
C ALA A 577 50.44 -10.21 -50.07
N ALA A 578 49.38 -10.53 -50.82
CA ALA A 578 49.16 -11.81 -51.50
C ALA A 578 49.47 -11.74 -53.00
#